data_AF-A0A0N5CSK8-F1
#
_entry.id   AF-A0A0N5CSK8-F1
#
_cell.length_a   1.000
_cell.length_b   1.000
_cell.length_c   1.000
_cell.angle_alpha   90.00
_cell.angle_beta   90.00
_cell.angle_gamma   90.00
#
_symmetry.space_group_name_H-M   'P 1'
#
loop_
_entity.id
_entity.type
_entity.pdbx_description
1 polymer ?
#
loop_
_entity_poly.entity_id
_entity_poly.type
_entity_poly.pdbx_seq_one_letter_code
_entity_poly.pdbx_strand_id
1 'polypeptide(L)'
;MYQYHLKLVPISYVFLDSTRNIFSHLFSVTTYQKDISLGASGLPGFFVQYEFSPLMVKYEEKQQKLSQFLVSLCAIIGGIFTVASLIDSLIYRSGRIVQKITLNKYT
;
A
#
# COMPACT_ATOMS: atom_id res chain seq x y z
N MET A 1 -2.53 6.31 42.71
CA MET A 1 -2.45 4.98 42.05
C MET A 1 -1.90 5.19 40.65
N TYR A 2 -0.90 4.40 40.26
CA TYR A 2 -0.32 4.44 38.91
C TYR A 2 -0.63 3.12 38.21
N GLN A 3 -1.35 3.20 37.10
CA GLN A 3 -1.74 2.03 36.32
C GLN A 3 -1.21 2.17 34.90
N TYR A 4 -0.43 1.19 34.46
CA TYR A 4 0.14 1.13 33.12
C TYR A 4 -0.54 0.03 32.34
N HIS A 5 -1.16 0.39 31.22
CA HIS A 5 -1.74 -0.52 30.25
C HIS A 5 -0.76 -0.69 29.10
N LEU A 6 -0.15 -1.87 28.99
CA LEU A 6 0.72 -2.25 27.88
C LEU A 6 -0.07 -3.06 26.86
N LYS A 7 -0.09 -2.56 25.63
CA LYS A 7 -0.60 -3.29 24.48
C LYS A 7 0.57 -3.81 23.64
N LEU A 8 0.66 -5.12 23.51
CA LEU A 8 1.70 -5.81 22.76
C LEU A 8 1.16 -6.22 21.39
N VAL A 9 1.81 -5.78 20.30
CA VAL A 9 1.44 -6.16 18.93
C VAL A 9 2.54 -7.06 18.37
N PRO A 10 2.24 -8.34 18.09
CA PRO A 10 3.21 -9.23 17.46
C PRO A 10 3.50 -8.80 16.02
N ILE A 11 4.78 -8.86 15.64
CA ILE A 11 5.24 -8.59 14.29
C ILE A 11 6.20 -9.67 13.80
N SER A 12 6.11 -9.96 12.51
CA SER A 12 7.02 -10.89 11.85
C SER A 12 7.60 -10.26 10.58
N TYR A 13 8.92 -10.24 10.49
CA TYR A 13 9.66 -9.87 9.29
C TYR A 13 10.07 -11.15 8.54
N VAL A 14 9.51 -11.33 7.35
CA VAL A 14 9.82 -12.44 6.45
C VAL A 14 10.67 -11.90 5.30
N PHE A 15 11.93 -12.30 5.30
CA PHE A 15 12.89 -11.93 4.27
C PHE A 15 12.79 -12.89 3.08
N LEU A 16 13.30 -12.45 1.93
CA LEU A 16 13.40 -13.24 0.68
C LEU A 16 14.09 -14.58 0.86
N ASP A 17 15.07 -14.61 1.76
CA ASP A 17 15.94 -15.74 2.03
C ASP A 17 15.28 -16.81 2.93
N SER A 18 14.01 -16.63 3.33
CA SER A 18 13.13 -17.51 4.14
C SER A 18 13.68 -18.12 5.44
N THR A 19 14.99 -17.98 5.70
CA THR A 19 15.80 -18.61 6.74
C THR A 19 16.01 -17.65 7.91
N ARG A 20 15.85 -16.34 7.65
CA ARG A 20 16.04 -15.26 8.63
C ARG A 20 14.72 -14.63 9.05
N ASN A 21 13.71 -15.42 9.36
CA ASN A 21 12.45 -14.87 9.88
C ASN A 21 12.68 -14.26 11.26
N ILE A 22 12.47 -12.95 11.39
CA ILE A 22 12.61 -12.24 12.66
C ILE A 22 11.23 -12.05 13.25
N PHE A 23 11.02 -12.60 14.44
CA PHE A 23 9.84 -12.35 15.24
C PHE A 23 10.14 -11.26 16.27
N SER A 24 9.24 -10.29 16.42
CA SER A 24 9.40 -9.18 17.35
C SER A 24 8.04 -8.73 17.87
N HIS A 25 8.04 -7.86 18.88
CA HIS A 25 6.82 -7.30 19.45
C HIS A 25 6.96 -5.79 19.53
N LEU A 26 6.01 -5.07 18.93
CA LEU A 26 5.82 -3.66 19.25
C LEU A 26 5.05 -3.55 20.56
N PHE A 27 5.32 -2.50 21.32
CA PHE A 27 4.61 -2.19 22.54
C PHE A 27 4.05 -0.77 22.46
N SER A 28 2.86 -0.57 23.02
CA SER A 28 2.25 0.73 23.24
C SER A 28 1.82 0.82 24.70
N VAL A 29 2.08 1.95 25.35
CA VAL A 29 1.83 2.14 26.78
C VAL A 29 0.85 3.28 26.98
N THR A 30 -0.21 3.02 27.75
CA THR A 30 -1.14 4.05 28.23
C THR A 30 -1.05 4.13 29.75
N THR A 31 -0.81 5.32 30.28
CA THR A 31 -0.63 5.56 31.71
C THR A 31 -1.87 6.22 32.29
N TYR A 32 -2.41 5.64 33.36
CA TYR A 32 -3.49 6.19 34.14
C TYR A 32 -2.96 6.58 35.53
N GLN A 33 -3.05 7.87 35.85
CA GLN A 33 -2.75 8.38 37.19
C GLN A 33 -4.06 8.78 37.86
N LYS A 34 -4.32 8.23 39.04
CA LYS A 34 -5.42 8.65 39.91
C LYS A 34 -4.86 9.16 41.22
N ASP A 35 -5.13 10.42 41.51
CA ASP A 35 -4.80 11.03 42.79
C ASP A 35 -5.80 10.56 43.85
N ILE A 36 -5.29 9.93 44.89
CA ILE A 36 -6.10 9.36 45.98
C ILE A 36 -6.15 10.43 47.07
N SER A 37 -7.02 11.44 46.92
CA SER A 37 -7.33 12.37 48.01
C SER A 37 -8.43 11.79 48.91
N LEU A 38 -8.37 12.16 50.20
CA LEU A 38 -9.14 11.60 51.32
C LEU A 38 -10.60 11.28 50.93
N GLY A 39 -10.92 10.00 50.82
CA GLY A 39 -12.28 9.51 50.54
C GLY A 39 -12.37 8.48 49.41
N ALA A 40 -11.36 8.39 48.54
CA ALA A 40 -11.31 7.34 47.51
C ALA A 40 -10.71 6.05 48.09
N SER A 41 -11.57 5.06 48.40
CA SER A 41 -11.14 3.72 48.81
C SER A 41 -10.38 3.05 47.65
N GLY A 42 -9.07 2.88 47.82
CA GLY A 42 -8.20 2.24 46.83
C GLY A 42 -6.78 2.10 47.37
N LEU A 43 -6.21 0.89 47.30
CA LEU A 43 -4.85 0.64 47.76
C LEU A 43 -3.87 1.39 46.84
N PRO A 44 -2.98 2.25 47.36
CA PRO A 44 -1.93 2.84 46.56
C PRO A 44 -1.00 1.72 46.05
N GLY A 45 -0.81 1.65 44.74
CA GLY A 45 0.01 0.63 44.11
C GLY A 45 0.40 1.00 42.68
N PHE A 46 1.41 0.27 42.19
CA PHE A 46 1.87 0.27 40.81
C PHE A 46 1.30 -0.98 40.13
N PHE A 47 0.40 -0.77 39.18
CA PHE A 47 -0.28 -1.86 38.48
C PHE A 47 0.14 -1.86 37.02
N VAL A 48 0.64 -3.01 36.54
CA VAL A 48 1.02 -3.23 35.15
C VAL A 48 0.08 -4.25 34.56
N GLN A 49 -0.76 -3.83 33.62
CA GLN A 49 -1.68 -4.70 32.89
C GLN A 49 -1.14 -4.83 31.47
N TYR A 50 -0.85 -6.06 31.03
CA TYR A 50 -0.39 -6.35 29.69
C TYR A 50 -1.48 -7.11 28.92
N GLU A 51 -1.74 -6.69 27.68
CA GLU A 51 -2.70 -7.34 26.79
C GLU A 51 -2.06 -7.54 25.41
N PHE A 52 -2.21 -8.74 24.86
CA PHE A 52 -1.78 -9.05 23.50
C PHE A 52 -2.86 -8.64 22.51
N SER A 53 -2.46 -7.87 21.51
CA SER A 53 -3.34 -7.54 20.38
C SER A 53 -3.65 -8.81 19.58
N PRO A 54 -4.93 -9.05 19.21
CA PRO A 54 -5.30 -10.18 18.35
C PRO A 54 -4.84 -10.00 16.89
N LEU A 55 -4.30 -8.83 16.55
CA LEU A 55 -3.76 -8.52 15.22
C LEU A 55 -2.24 -8.70 15.21
N MET A 56 -1.73 -9.40 14.20
CA MET A 56 -0.30 -9.55 13.91
C MET A 56 0.05 -8.85 12.60
N VAL A 57 1.12 -8.05 12.59
CA VAL A 57 1.61 -7.41 11.35
C VAL A 57 2.71 -8.24 10.72
N LYS A 58 2.53 -8.64 9.47
CA LYS A 58 3.51 -9.41 8.70
C LYS A 58 4.13 -8.53 7.62
N TYR A 59 5.43 -8.30 7.72
CA TYR A 59 6.21 -7.62 6.69
C TYR A 59 6.87 -8.68 5.81
N GLU A 60 6.42 -8.78 4.57
CA GLU A 60 7.02 -9.67 3.56
C GLU A 60 7.84 -8.85 2.57
N GLU A 61 9.12 -9.17 2.46
CA GLU A 61 9.96 -8.62 1.42
C GLU A 61 9.68 -9.35 0.09
N LYS A 62 9.04 -8.66 -0.86
CA LYS A 62 8.76 -9.20 -2.19
C LYS A 62 9.72 -8.62 -3.21
N GLN A 63 10.49 -9.49 -3.86
CA GLN A 63 11.27 -9.10 -5.03
C GLN A 63 10.34 -8.91 -6.22
N GLN A 64 10.49 -7.76 -6.89
CA GLN A 64 9.85 -7.52 -8.17
C GLN A 64 10.50 -8.45 -9.20
N LYS A 65 9.71 -9.34 -9.80
CA LYS A 65 10.20 -10.30 -10.79
C LYS A 65 10.52 -9.57 -12.09
N LEU A 66 11.59 -9.95 -12.78
CA LEU A 66 11.91 -9.45 -14.13
C LEU A 66 10.75 -9.66 -15.12
N SER A 67 9.90 -10.66 -14.90
CA SER A 67 8.67 -10.88 -15.66
C SER A 67 7.73 -9.68 -15.61
N GLN A 68 7.59 -9.01 -14.45
CA GLN A 68 6.75 -7.81 -14.32
C GLN A 68 7.30 -6.66 -15.16
N PHE A 69 8.62 -6.53 -15.21
CA PHE A 69 9.29 -5.55 -16.06
C PHE A 69 9.06 -5.83 -17.55
N LEU A 70 9.24 -7.08 -17.99
CA LEU A 70 9.00 -7.48 -19.38
C LEU A 70 7.55 -7.26 -19.82
N VAL A 71 6.58 -7.61 -18.96
CA VAL A 71 5.16 -7.35 -19.22
C VAL A 71 4.89 -5.86 -19.37
N SER A 72 5.44 -5.03 -18.47
CA SER A 72 5.32 -3.57 -18.54
C SER A 72 5.93 -3.01 -19.82
N LEU A 73 7.12 -3.48 -20.20
CA LEU A 73 7.81 -3.05 -21.42
C LEU A 73 7.01 -3.39 -22.68
N CYS A 74 6.49 -4.61 -22.76
CA CYS A 74 5.65 -5.05 -23.87
C CYS A 74 4.36 -4.20 -23.97
N ALA A 75 3.72 -3.91 -22.85
CA ALA A 75 2.52 -3.08 -22.80
C ALA A 75 2.78 -1.65 -23.34
N ILE A 76 3.91 -1.05 -22.98
CA ILE A 76 4.29 0.29 -23.46
C ILE A 76 4.56 0.28 -24.98
N ILE A 77 5.37 -0.67 -25.46
CA ILE A 77 5.73 -0.77 -26.88
C ILE A 77 4.48 -1.04 -27.74
N GLY A 78 3.66 -2.00 -27.33
CA GLY A 78 2.40 -2.32 -28.02
C GLY A 78 1.42 -1.15 -28.01
N GLY A 79 1.33 -0.43 -26.88
CA GLY A 79 0.51 0.78 -26.76
C GLY A 79 0.92 1.87 -27.75
N ILE A 80 2.22 2.19 -27.83
CA ILE A 80 2.73 3.22 -28.74
C ILE A 80 2.47 2.83 -30.20
N PHE A 81 2.73 1.58 -30.58
CA PHE A 81 2.50 1.12 -31.96
C PHE A 81 1.02 1.20 -32.38
N THR A 82 0.13 0.83 -31.46
CA THR A 82 -1.32 0.90 -31.68
C THR A 82 -1.80 2.35 -31.82
N VAL A 83 -1.33 3.23 -30.94
CA VAL A 83 -1.68 4.67 -30.97
C VAL A 83 -1.14 5.34 -32.24
N ALA A 84 0.10 5.06 -32.63
CA ALA A 84 0.68 5.59 -33.86
C ALA A 84 -0.10 5.14 -35.11
N SER A 85 -0.43 3.85 -35.20
CA SER A 85 -1.21 3.31 -36.33
C SER A 85 -2.62 3.89 -36.39
N LEU A 86 -3.24 4.13 -35.24
CA LEU A 86 -4.56 4.75 -35.15
C LEU A 86 -4.51 6.21 -35.64
N ILE A 87 -3.53 6.99 -35.19
CA ILE A 87 -3.37 8.39 -35.60
C ILE A 87 -3.13 8.49 -37.10
N ASP A 88 -2.21 7.68 -37.66
CA ASP A 88 -1.92 7.67 -39.08
C ASP A 88 -3.18 7.33 -39.92
N SER A 89 -3.92 6.30 -39.50
CA SER A 89 -5.17 5.90 -40.16
C SER A 89 -6.26 6.98 -40.11
N LEU A 90 -6.35 7.73 -39.00
CA LEU A 90 -7.31 8.83 -38.84
C LEU A 90 -6.95 10.03 -39.72
N ILE A 91 -5.66 10.38 -39.80
CA ILE A 91 -5.16 11.47 -40.66
C ILE A 91 -5.40 11.12 -42.14
N TYR A 92 -5.05 9.91 -42.56
CA TYR A 92 -5.23 9.48 -43.95
C TYR A 92 -6.71 9.47 -44.36
N ARG A 93 -7.60 8.94 -43.51
CA ARG A 93 -9.05 8.94 -43.76
C ARG A 93 -9.63 10.34 -43.79
N SER A 94 -9.29 11.20 -42.83
CA SER A 94 -9.80 12.57 -42.79
C SER A 94 -9.33 13.38 -44.00
N GLY A 95 -8.06 13.28 -44.39
CA GLY A 95 -7.54 13.93 -45.60
C GLY A 95 -8.27 13.50 -46.88
N ARG A 96 -8.46 12.19 -47.10
CA ARG A 96 -9.20 11.64 -48.26
C ARG A 96 -10.67 12.07 -48.29
N ILE A 97 -11.33 12.11 -47.13
CA ILE A 97 -12.74 12.51 -47.01
C ILE A 97 -12.89 13.99 -47.31
N VAL A 98 -12.05 14.84 -46.72
CA VAL A 98 -12.04 16.28 -47.00
C VAL A 98 -11.83 16.52 -48.50
N GLN A 99 -10.83 15.88 -49.11
CA GLN A 99 -10.55 16.04 -50.53
C GLN A 99 -11.72 15.62 -51.43
N LYS A 100 -12.43 14.53 -51.10
CA LYS A 100 -13.66 14.13 -51.80
C LYS A 100 -14.79 15.14 -51.64
N ILE A 101 -14.98 15.69 -50.44
CA ILE A 101 -16.01 16.70 -50.17
C ILE A 101 -15.71 17.99 -50.95
N THR A 102 -14.45 18.41 -51.03
CA THR A 102 -14.08 19.61 -51.79
C THR A 102 -14.26 19.40 -53.29
N LEU A 103 -13.85 18.25 -53.84
CA LEU A 103 -14.01 17.95 -55.28
C LEU A 103 -15.48 17.86 -55.71
N ASN A 104 -16.35 17.30 -54.86
CA ASN A 104 -17.79 17.24 -55.13
C ASN A 104 -18.51 18.60 -55.02
N LYS A 105 -17.83 19.64 -54.51
CA LYS A 105 -18.36 21.01 -54.47
C LYS A 105 -18.03 21.84 -55.73
N TYR A 106 -17.10 21.37 -56.56
CA TYR A 106 -16.66 22.08 -57.79
C TYR A 106 -17.12 21.40 -59.08
N THR A 107 -17.98 20.38 -58.99
CA THR A 107 -18.75 19.79 -60.10
C THR A 107 -20.22 20.09 -59.82
#